data_AF-A0A5K1FIA6-F1
#
_entry.id   AF-A0A5K1FIA6-F1
#
_cell.length_a   1.000
_cell.length_b   1.000
_cell.length_c   1.000
_cell.angle_alpha   90.00
_cell.angle_beta   90.00
_cell.angle_gamma   90.00
#
_symmetry.space_group_name_H-M   'P 1'
#
loop_
_entity.id
_entity.type
_entity.pdbx_description
1 polymer ?
#
loop_
_entity_poly.entity_id
_entity_poly.type
_entity_poly.pdbx_seq_one_letter_code
_entity_poly.pdbx_strand_id
1 'polypeptide(L)'
;HDLFFTQHNLSMRQYIISASKTGIINYISSPELGFLQSIASSFKRSKTKLIFRFLDQQDTDPSTNQTYALLLKNLTAVKAVASGILVPKSYIWPTSPSQYLLQHTSLVTDAHNEGLEVFASDFANDVSFSYNYSYDPVAEYLSFINNSVFSVDGMLTDFPVTASAAI
;
A
#
# COMPACT_ATOMS: atom_id res chain seq x y z
N HIS A 1 -11.48 -6.67 -1.52
CA HIS A 1 -12.81 -6.84 -2.14
C HIS A 1 -13.57 -8.01 -1.52
N ASP A 2 -13.58 -8.19 -0.19
CA ASP A 2 -14.30 -9.30 0.46
C ASP A 2 -15.82 -9.12 0.39
N LEU A 3 -16.29 -7.86 0.45
CA LEU A 3 -17.70 -7.53 0.26
C LEU A 3 -18.25 -7.98 -1.10
N PHE A 4 -17.49 -7.79 -2.19
CA PHE A 4 -17.88 -8.26 -3.51
C PHE A 4 -18.12 -9.78 -3.51
N PHE A 5 -17.15 -10.55 -3.01
CA PHE A 5 -17.29 -12.02 -2.96
C PHE A 5 -18.44 -12.45 -2.05
N THR A 6 -18.64 -11.78 -0.92
CA THR A 6 -19.74 -12.08 0.00
C THR A 6 -21.11 -11.86 -0.67
N GLN A 7 -21.26 -10.82 -1.50
CA GLN A 7 -22.48 -10.60 -2.32
C GLN A 7 -22.76 -11.75 -3.30
N HIS A 8 -21.71 -12.48 -3.70
CA HIS A 8 -21.80 -13.66 -4.57
C HIS A 8 -21.78 -14.99 -3.80
N ASN A 9 -22.06 -14.98 -2.49
CA ASN A 9 -22.03 -16.16 -1.60
C ASN A 9 -20.67 -16.88 -1.56
N LEU A 10 -19.58 -16.14 -1.79
CA LEU A 10 -18.20 -16.62 -1.70
C LEU A 10 -17.52 -16.02 -0.47
N SER A 11 -16.63 -16.78 0.17
CA SER A 11 -15.88 -16.32 1.35
C SER A 11 -14.38 -16.24 1.05
N MET A 12 -13.86 -15.02 0.89
CA MET A 12 -12.41 -14.83 0.71
C MET A 12 -11.65 -15.22 1.97
N ARG A 13 -12.25 -15.01 3.14
CA ARG A 13 -11.67 -15.48 4.41
C ARG A 13 -11.43 -16.99 4.41
N GLN A 14 -12.42 -17.81 4.05
CA GLN A 14 -12.26 -19.26 4.00
C GLN A 14 -11.26 -19.69 2.93
N TYR A 15 -11.29 -19.04 1.75
CA TYR A 15 -10.33 -19.29 0.68
C TYR A 15 -8.89 -19.06 1.14
N ILE A 16 -8.60 -17.90 1.71
CA ILE A 16 -7.26 -17.52 2.17
C ILE A 16 -6.76 -18.45 3.28
N ILE A 17 -7.62 -18.82 4.25
CA ILE A 17 -7.27 -19.77 5.31
C ILE A 17 -6.99 -21.17 4.74
N SER A 18 -7.67 -21.57 3.66
CA SER A 18 -7.45 -22.85 3.02
C SER A 18 -6.15 -22.84 2.22
N ALA A 19 -5.90 -21.77 1.46
CA ALA A 19 -4.67 -21.58 0.70
C ALA A 19 -3.42 -21.51 1.60
N SER A 20 -3.53 -20.92 2.79
CA SER A 20 -2.40 -20.84 3.73
C SER A 20 -2.01 -22.20 4.34
N LYS A 21 -2.86 -23.22 4.24
CA LYS A 21 -2.53 -24.60 4.64
C LYS A 21 -1.79 -25.36 3.56
N THR A 22 -1.90 -24.96 2.30
CA THR A 22 -1.34 -25.67 1.14
C THR A 22 -0.06 -25.04 0.62
N GLY A 23 0.21 -23.77 0.94
CA GLY A 23 1.42 -23.07 0.50
C GLY A 23 1.86 -21.98 1.47
N ILE A 24 3.09 -21.50 1.27
CA ILE A 24 3.64 -20.38 2.03
C ILE A 24 3.11 -19.08 1.43
N ILE A 25 2.35 -18.32 2.23
CA ILE A 25 1.86 -16.99 1.86
C ILE A 25 2.63 -15.98 2.69
N ASN A 26 3.49 -15.18 2.04
CA ASN A 26 4.31 -14.18 2.74
C ASN A 26 3.54 -12.88 3.02
N TYR A 27 2.66 -12.48 2.10
CA TYR A 27 1.90 -11.24 2.17
C TYR A 27 0.44 -11.47 1.83
N ILE A 28 -0.46 -10.85 2.58
CA ILE A 28 -1.88 -10.74 2.23
C ILE A 28 -2.22 -9.26 2.28
N SER A 29 -2.65 -8.70 1.15
CA SER A 29 -3.07 -7.30 1.06
C SER A 29 -4.57 -7.16 0.86
N SER A 30 -5.18 -6.15 1.45
CA SER A 30 -6.59 -5.82 1.22
C SER A 30 -6.87 -4.32 1.37
N PRO A 31 -7.76 -3.74 0.55
CA PRO A 31 -8.25 -2.38 0.73
C PRO A 31 -9.33 -2.24 1.80
N GLU A 32 -9.81 -3.36 2.37
CA GLU A 32 -10.82 -3.37 3.43
C GLU A 32 -10.16 -3.69 4.78
N LEU A 33 -10.16 -2.72 5.70
CA LEU A 33 -9.52 -2.88 7.01
C LEU A 33 -10.27 -3.91 7.86
N GLY A 34 -11.60 -3.90 7.80
CA GLY A 34 -12.45 -4.88 8.48
C GLY A 34 -12.21 -6.32 7.99
N PHE A 35 -11.89 -6.50 6.71
CA PHE A 35 -11.51 -7.81 6.20
C PHE A 35 -10.19 -8.29 6.81
N LEU A 36 -9.16 -7.45 6.82
CA LEU A 36 -7.88 -7.80 7.46
C LEU A 36 -8.07 -8.12 8.94
N GLN A 37 -8.92 -7.36 9.63
CA GLN A 37 -9.25 -7.61 11.03
C GLN A 37 -9.93 -8.97 11.22
N SER A 38 -10.82 -9.36 10.30
CA SER A 38 -11.51 -10.65 10.34
C SER A 38 -10.57 -11.85 10.23
N ILE A 39 -9.45 -11.72 9.50
CA ILE A 39 -8.48 -12.79 9.29
C ILE A 39 -7.27 -12.70 10.23
N ALA A 40 -7.02 -11.55 10.85
CA ALA A 40 -5.83 -11.29 11.66
C ALA A 40 -5.56 -12.39 12.71
N SER A 41 -6.59 -12.84 13.41
CA SER A 41 -6.49 -13.91 14.42
C SER A 41 -5.93 -15.23 13.86
N SER A 42 -6.24 -15.55 12.59
CA SER A 42 -5.80 -16.77 11.92
C SER A 42 -4.31 -16.72 11.54
N PHE A 43 -3.76 -15.51 11.42
CA PHE A 43 -2.38 -15.27 10.98
C PHE A 43 -1.45 -14.76 12.09
N LYS A 44 -1.94 -14.56 13.33
CA LYS A 44 -1.16 -14.06 14.48
C LYS A 44 0.16 -14.78 14.76
N ARG A 45 0.22 -16.09 14.52
CA ARG A 45 1.42 -16.93 14.75
C ARG A 45 2.15 -17.29 13.46
N SER A 46 1.68 -16.80 12.32
CA SER A 46 2.30 -17.02 11.03
C SER A 46 3.36 -15.95 10.76
N LYS A 47 4.24 -16.21 9.80
CA LYS A 47 5.15 -15.19 9.25
C LYS A 47 4.48 -14.31 8.18
N THR A 48 3.20 -14.55 7.89
CA THR A 48 2.45 -13.81 6.88
C THR A 48 2.20 -12.39 7.35
N LYS A 49 2.61 -11.42 6.54
CA LYS A 49 2.39 -10.00 6.79
C LYS A 49 1.05 -9.56 6.21
N LEU A 50 0.23 -8.89 7.01
CA LEU A 50 -1.00 -8.28 6.54
C LEU A 50 -0.72 -6.85 6.10
N ILE A 51 -1.08 -6.49 4.88
CA ILE A 51 -0.81 -5.19 4.28
C ILE A 51 -2.12 -4.47 4.00
N PHE A 52 -2.32 -3.30 4.62
CA PHE A 52 -3.50 -2.49 4.34
C PHE A 52 -3.25 -1.64 3.09
N ARG A 53 -4.07 -1.84 2.04
CA ARG A 53 -3.93 -1.14 0.77
C ARG A 53 -4.81 0.11 0.78
N PHE A 54 -4.19 1.27 0.65
CA PHE A 54 -4.89 2.52 0.40
C PHE A 54 -5.26 2.60 -1.09
N LEU A 55 -6.45 3.13 -1.38
CA LEU A 55 -6.87 3.52 -2.73
C LEU A 55 -6.75 5.04 -2.85
N ASP A 56 -7.64 5.71 -3.59
CA ASP A 56 -7.65 7.16 -3.63
C ASP A 56 -8.10 7.78 -2.30
N GLN A 57 -7.59 8.97 -1.99
CA GLN A 57 -7.84 9.64 -0.71
C GLN A 57 -9.33 9.89 -0.42
N GLN A 58 -10.11 10.08 -1.48
CA GLN A 58 -11.55 10.34 -1.42
C GLN A 58 -12.40 9.07 -1.46
N ASP A 59 -11.80 7.93 -1.82
CA ASP A 59 -12.49 6.65 -1.78
C ASP A 59 -12.75 6.25 -0.34
N THR A 60 -13.79 5.45 -0.16
CA THR A 60 -14.24 4.96 1.15
C THR A 60 -13.89 3.49 1.28
N ASP A 61 -13.27 3.11 2.41
CA ASP A 61 -13.21 1.71 2.81
C ASP A 61 -14.62 1.25 3.19
N PRO A 62 -15.24 0.35 2.42
CA PRO A 62 -16.62 -0.03 2.62
C PRO A 62 -16.84 -0.85 3.90
N SER A 63 -15.78 -1.35 4.54
CA SER A 63 -15.86 -2.09 5.80
C SER A 63 -15.92 -1.20 7.04
N THR A 64 -15.33 0.01 6.97
CA THR A 64 -15.31 0.99 8.06
C THR A 64 -16.18 2.21 7.78
N ASN A 65 -16.62 2.39 6.53
CA ASN A 65 -17.33 3.56 6.02
C ASN A 65 -16.56 4.88 6.28
N GLN A 66 -15.23 4.81 6.25
CA GLN A 66 -14.33 5.95 6.38
C GLN A 66 -13.53 6.13 5.09
N THR A 67 -13.20 7.38 4.75
CA THR A 67 -12.32 7.64 3.62
C THR A 67 -10.90 7.20 3.92
N TYR A 68 -10.16 6.82 2.88
CA TYR A 68 -8.73 6.48 3.03
C TYR A 68 -7.91 7.64 3.59
N ALA A 69 -8.27 8.90 3.29
CA ALA A 69 -7.64 10.07 3.92
C ALA A 69 -7.86 10.13 5.44
N LEU A 70 -9.01 9.70 5.94
CA LEU A 70 -9.28 9.65 7.39
C LEU A 70 -8.54 8.48 8.05
N LEU A 71 -8.52 7.31 7.40
CA LEU A 71 -7.77 6.15 7.89
C LEU A 71 -6.26 6.43 7.96
N LEU A 72 -5.73 7.21 7.01
CA LEU A 72 -4.32 7.62 6.99
C LEU A 72 -3.94 8.44 8.23
N LYS A 73 -4.87 9.21 8.79
CA LYS A 73 -4.64 10.01 10.01
C LYS A 73 -4.66 9.16 11.29
N ASN A 74 -5.02 7.88 11.19
CA ASN A 74 -5.09 6.96 12.32
C ASN A 74 -4.28 5.69 12.05
N LEU A 75 -2.97 5.87 11.84
CA LEU A 75 -2.02 4.78 11.59
C LEU A 75 -1.95 3.78 12.74
N THR A 76 -2.19 4.22 13.99
CA THR A 76 -2.26 3.32 15.15
C THR A 76 -3.38 2.29 15.02
N ALA A 77 -4.56 2.67 14.52
CA ALA A 77 -5.64 1.73 14.25
C ALA A 77 -5.29 0.74 13.13
N VAL A 78 -4.60 1.22 12.08
CA VAL A 78 -4.09 0.37 11.00
C VAL A 78 -3.07 -0.64 11.55
N LYS A 79 -2.13 -0.18 12.38
CA LYS A 79 -1.08 -1.00 13.01
C LYS A 79 -1.63 -2.10 13.91
N ALA A 80 -2.78 -1.90 14.54
CA ALA A 80 -3.44 -2.93 15.34
C ALA A 80 -3.84 -4.18 14.52
N VAL A 81 -3.95 -4.03 13.19
CA VAL A 81 -4.44 -5.07 12.27
C VAL A 81 -3.38 -5.48 11.24
N ALA A 82 -2.58 -4.53 10.75
CA ALA A 82 -1.65 -4.71 9.65
C ALA A 82 -0.19 -4.57 10.11
N SER A 83 0.70 -5.26 9.38
CA SER A 83 2.15 -5.14 9.54
C SER A 83 2.74 -4.03 8.66
N GLY A 84 2.02 -3.60 7.63
CA GLY A 84 2.43 -2.51 6.74
C GLY A 84 1.27 -1.95 5.93
N ILE A 85 1.57 -0.92 5.15
CA ILE A 85 0.64 -0.20 4.28
C ILE A 85 1.16 -0.23 2.84
N LEU A 86 0.25 -0.33 1.88
CA LEU A 86 0.51 -0.16 0.46
C LEU A 86 -0.23 1.09 0.00
N VAL A 87 0.51 2.10 -0.46
CA VAL A 87 -0.05 3.43 -0.77
C VAL A 87 0.29 3.86 -2.20
N PRO A 88 -0.65 4.50 -2.93
CA PRO A 88 -0.32 5.14 -4.20
C PRO A 88 0.81 6.15 -4.03
N LYS A 89 1.70 6.25 -5.02
CA LYS A 89 2.86 7.17 -4.98
C LYS A 89 2.48 8.63 -4.67
N SER A 90 1.28 9.06 -5.06
CA SER A 90 0.71 10.39 -4.80
C SER A 90 0.49 10.72 -3.32
N TYR A 91 0.40 9.71 -2.44
CA TYR A 91 0.33 9.91 -0.99
C TYR A 91 1.66 10.36 -0.38
N ILE A 92 2.77 10.03 -1.03
CA ILE A 92 4.13 10.34 -0.55
C ILE A 92 4.64 11.58 -1.29
N TRP A 93 4.53 11.59 -2.61
CA TRP A 93 4.94 12.67 -3.50
C TRP A 93 3.73 13.19 -4.29
N PRO A 94 2.96 14.15 -3.74
CA PRO A 94 1.82 14.72 -4.45
C PRO A 94 2.25 15.49 -5.69
N THR A 95 1.40 15.54 -6.70
CA THR A 95 1.64 16.31 -7.94
C THR A 95 0.64 17.44 -8.11
N SER A 96 1.09 18.58 -8.60
CA SER A 96 0.22 19.67 -9.02
C SER A 96 -0.61 19.29 -10.26
N PRO A 97 -1.70 20.03 -10.56
CA PRO A 97 -2.42 19.87 -11.83
C PRO A 97 -1.55 20.07 -13.08
N SER A 98 -0.41 20.76 -12.94
CA SER A 98 0.59 20.96 -14.00
C SER A 98 1.67 19.87 -14.06
N GLN A 99 1.48 18.74 -13.35
CA GLN A 99 2.39 17.58 -13.29
C GLN A 99 3.77 17.85 -12.68
N TYR A 100 3.90 18.85 -11.80
CA TYR A 100 5.12 19.06 -11.01
C TYR A 100 4.96 18.47 -9.61
N LEU A 101 6.02 17.91 -9.06
CA LEU A 101 6.04 17.45 -7.68
C LEU A 101 5.81 18.61 -6.71
N LEU A 102 4.95 18.37 -5.74
CA LEU A 102 4.80 19.19 -4.55
C LEU A 102 5.76 18.69 -3.46
N GLN A 103 5.74 19.36 -2.31
CA GLN A 103 6.48 18.90 -1.14
C GLN A 103 6.02 17.49 -0.73
N HIS A 104 6.97 16.60 -0.43
CA HIS A 104 6.64 15.27 0.08
C HIS A 104 5.88 15.36 1.39
N THR A 105 5.08 14.34 1.68
CA THR A 105 4.37 14.21 2.95
C THR A 105 5.27 13.59 4.02
N SER A 106 4.83 13.62 5.28
CA SER A 106 5.48 12.91 6.40
C SER A 106 5.07 11.44 6.50
N LEU A 107 4.22 10.95 5.58
CA LEU A 107 3.56 9.64 5.70
C LEU A 107 4.53 8.49 5.98
N VAL A 108 5.65 8.42 5.25
CA VAL A 108 6.61 7.32 5.39
C VAL A 108 7.21 7.33 6.79
N THR A 109 7.67 8.50 7.25
CA THR A 109 8.23 8.68 8.59
C THR A 109 7.21 8.39 9.68
N ASP A 110 5.97 8.87 9.54
CA ASP A 110 4.90 8.65 10.52
C ASP A 110 4.52 7.17 10.62
N ALA A 111 4.43 6.46 9.48
CA ALA A 111 4.17 5.03 9.45
C ALA A 111 5.31 4.20 10.06
N HIS A 112 6.56 4.55 9.77
CA HIS A 112 7.73 3.91 10.37
C HIS A 112 7.77 4.11 11.89
N ASN A 113 7.42 5.30 12.38
CA ASN A 113 7.33 5.58 13.83
C ASN A 113 6.26 4.70 14.53
N GLU A 114 5.16 4.40 13.84
CA GLU A 114 4.14 3.44 14.31
C GLU A 114 4.55 1.96 14.08
N GLY A 115 5.70 1.71 13.46
CA GLY A 115 6.21 0.38 13.15
C GLY A 115 5.45 -0.33 12.03
N LEU A 116 4.93 0.43 11.07
CA LEU A 116 4.35 -0.06 9.81
C LEU A 116 5.39 0.00 8.70
N GLU A 117 5.54 -1.10 7.95
CA GLU A 117 6.26 -1.06 6.67
C GLU A 117 5.46 -0.27 5.63
N VAL A 118 6.13 0.45 4.73
CA VAL A 118 5.51 1.27 3.69
C VAL A 118 5.92 0.77 2.31
N PHE A 119 4.93 0.35 1.54
CA PHE A 119 5.08 -0.04 0.15
C PHE A 119 4.43 1.01 -0.75
N ALA A 120 5.14 1.48 -1.78
CA ALA A 120 4.58 2.43 -2.75
C ALA A 120 4.01 1.69 -3.98
N SER A 121 2.89 2.16 -4.53
CA SER A 121 2.28 1.63 -5.75
C SER A 121 2.10 2.70 -6.82
N ASP A 122 1.52 2.29 -7.95
CA ASP A 122 1.11 3.14 -9.08
C ASP A 122 2.29 3.73 -9.86
N PHE A 123 3.41 3.01 -9.87
CA PHE A 123 4.51 3.26 -10.79
C PHE A 123 4.18 2.67 -12.16
N ALA A 124 4.27 3.50 -13.19
CA ALA A 124 3.97 3.12 -14.56
C ALA A 124 4.89 3.90 -15.51
N ASN A 125 5.43 3.21 -16.51
CA ASN A 125 6.39 3.77 -17.46
C ASN A 125 5.73 4.26 -18.76
N ASP A 126 4.48 3.89 -18.99
CA ASP A 126 3.71 4.08 -20.21
C ASP A 126 2.64 5.19 -20.09
N VAL A 127 2.64 5.90 -18.96
CA VAL A 127 1.79 7.05 -18.69
C VAL A 127 2.64 8.25 -18.30
N SER A 128 2.07 9.45 -18.40
CA SER A 128 2.76 10.67 -17.95
C SER A 128 2.92 10.66 -16.42
N PHE A 129 4.14 10.85 -15.97
CA PHE A 129 4.51 11.09 -14.57
C PHE A 129 5.18 12.46 -14.44
N SER A 130 5.55 12.85 -13.22
CA SER A 130 5.98 14.23 -12.98
C SER A 130 7.18 14.66 -13.81
N TYR A 131 7.11 15.87 -14.36
CA TYR A 131 8.20 16.47 -15.14
C TYR A 131 9.48 16.67 -14.34
N ASN A 132 9.42 16.71 -13.00
CA ASN A 132 10.59 16.78 -12.13
C ASN A 132 11.55 15.59 -12.35
N TYR A 133 11.05 14.45 -12.80
CA TYR A 133 11.87 13.27 -13.11
C TYR A 133 12.46 13.30 -14.54
N SER A 134 12.24 14.38 -15.30
CA SER A 134 12.76 14.53 -16.67
C SER A 134 12.43 13.35 -17.61
N TYR A 135 11.26 12.74 -17.43
CA TYR A 135 10.82 11.52 -18.13
C TYR A 135 11.72 10.29 -17.93
N ASP A 136 12.54 10.29 -16.88
CA ASP A 136 13.31 9.13 -16.46
C ASP A 136 12.54 8.37 -15.36
N PRO A 137 11.99 7.18 -15.67
CA PRO A 137 11.29 6.40 -14.66
C PRO A 137 12.26 5.84 -13.61
N VAL A 138 13.56 5.64 -13.89
CA VAL A 138 14.52 5.22 -12.87
C VAL A 138 14.69 6.32 -11.81
N ALA A 139 14.76 7.59 -12.25
CA ALA A 139 14.80 8.74 -11.35
C ALA A 139 13.55 8.85 -10.47
N GLU A 140 12.37 8.48 -10.99
CA GLU A 140 11.16 8.38 -10.18
C GLU A 140 11.33 7.36 -9.06
N TYR A 141 11.76 6.14 -9.35
CA TYR A 141 11.89 5.09 -8.32
C TYR A 141 12.93 5.47 -7.26
N LEU A 142 14.07 6.03 -7.67
CA LEU A 142 15.13 6.49 -6.76
C LEU A 142 14.62 7.51 -5.73
N SER A 143 13.65 8.36 -6.09
CA SER A 143 13.11 9.38 -5.18
C SER A 143 12.33 8.81 -3.98
N PHE A 144 11.97 7.52 -4.02
CA PHE A 144 11.25 6.82 -2.95
C PHE A 144 12.16 5.95 -2.08
N ILE A 145 13.34 5.55 -2.55
CA ILE A 145 14.25 4.63 -1.83
C ILE A 145 15.59 5.27 -1.44
N ASN A 146 16.03 6.30 -2.15
CA ASN A 146 17.33 6.93 -1.96
C ASN A 146 17.17 8.43 -1.71
N ASN A 147 16.34 8.78 -0.73
CA ASN A 147 16.13 10.14 -0.26
C ASN A 147 16.76 10.31 1.13
N SER A 148 17.30 11.49 1.43
CA SER A 148 17.88 11.82 2.74
C SER A 148 16.87 11.86 3.89
N VAL A 149 15.57 11.93 3.60
CA VAL A 149 14.51 12.12 4.61
C VAL A 149 13.74 10.82 4.94
N PHE A 150 13.52 9.96 3.94
CA PHE A 150 12.80 8.70 4.11
C PHE A 150 13.22 7.69 3.03
N SER A 151 12.90 6.42 3.26
CA SER A 151 12.94 5.37 2.25
C SER A 151 11.71 4.49 2.42
N VAL A 152 11.04 4.11 1.34
CA VAL A 152 10.00 3.06 1.41
C VAL A 152 10.64 1.68 1.58
N ASP A 153 9.88 0.72 2.10
CA ASP A 153 10.31 -0.67 2.33
C ASP A 153 10.15 -1.56 1.09
N GLY A 154 9.43 -1.09 0.09
CA GLY A 154 9.31 -1.74 -1.21
C GLY A 154 8.36 -1.03 -2.15
N MET A 155 8.24 -1.57 -3.36
CA MET A 155 7.43 -1.01 -4.43
C MET A 155 6.59 -2.11 -5.09
N LEU A 156 5.38 -1.76 -5.50
CA LEU A 156 4.51 -2.57 -6.32
C LEU A 156 4.40 -1.93 -7.70
N THR A 157 4.82 -2.65 -8.73
CA THR A 157 4.80 -2.18 -10.11
C THR A 157 4.69 -3.33 -11.10
N ASP A 158 4.06 -3.05 -12.24
CA ASP A 158 4.01 -3.94 -13.39
C ASP A 158 5.27 -3.82 -14.28
N PHE A 159 6.19 -2.90 -13.96
CA PHE A 159 7.45 -2.65 -14.67
C PHE A 159 8.68 -3.06 -13.83
N PRO A 160 8.84 -4.35 -13.47
CA PRO A 160 9.87 -4.80 -12.53
C PRO A 160 11.30 -4.58 -13.04
N VAL A 161 11.51 -4.54 -14.36
CA VAL A 161 12.84 -4.26 -14.95
C VAL A 161 13.32 -2.86 -14.59
N THR A 162 12.44 -1.87 -14.60
CA THR A 162 12.78 -0.49 -14.24
C THR A 162 13.03 -0.35 -12.75
N ALA A 163 12.19 -0.98 -11.93
CA ALA A 163 12.41 -1.05 -10.49
C ALA A 163 13.78 -1.67 -10.16
N SER A 164 14.11 -2.78 -10.82
CA SER A 164 15.38 -3.48 -10.62
C SER A 164 16.59 -2.68 -11.13
N ALA A 165 16.42 -1.78 -12.10
CA ALA A 165 17.50 -0.92 -12.57
C ALA A 165 17.81 0.23 -11.60
N ALA A 166 16.86 0.57 -10.71
CA ALA A 166 17.00 1.61 -9.71
C ALA A 166 17.67 1.15 -8.40
N ILE A 167 17.80 -0.18 -8.18
CA ILE A 167 18.25 -0.81 -6.92
C ILE A 167 19.59 -1.53 -7.12
#